data_AF-A0A837CPN9-F1
#
_entry.id   AF-A0A837CPN9-F1
#
_cell.length_a   1.000
_cell.length_b   1.000
_cell.length_c   1.000
_cell.angle_alpha   90.00
_cell.angle_beta   90.00
_cell.angle_gamma   90.00
#
_symmetry.space_group_name_H-M   'P 1'
#
loop_
_entity.id
_entity.type
_entity.pdbx_description
1 polymer ?
#
loop_
_entity_poly.entity_id
_entity_poly.type
_entity_poly.pdbx_seq_one_letter_code
_entity_poly.pdbx_strand_id
1 'polypeptide(L)' 'MALVLDERSSSMELTELEREFLRKLLGESWVSPPMFDHEIVARLVELGLVETEPLPSGDIEYRITDAGRAAAA' A
#
# COMPACT_ATOMS: atom_id res chain seq x y z
N MET A 1 9.40 21.44 31.54
CA MET A 1 9.92 20.32 30.73
C MET A 1 8.86 20.01 29.70
N ALA A 2 9.17 20.29 28.43
CA ALA A 2 8.24 20.08 27.33
C ALA A 2 7.88 18.58 27.25
N LEU A 3 6.58 18.30 27.37
CA LEU A 3 6.01 17.05 26.87
C LEU A 3 6.41 16.98 25.39
N VAL A 4 7.21 15.97 25.06
CA VAL A 4 7.48 15.57 23.69
C VAL A 4 6.12 15.31 23.07
N LEU A 5 5.63 16.26 22.29
CA LEU A 5 4.45 16.10 21.48
C LEU A 5 4.66 14.86 20.61
N ASP A 6 3.62 14.06 20.58
CA ASP A 6 3.51 12.76 19.97
C ASP A 6 3.74 12.81 18.45
N GLU A 7 4.99 13.02 18.03
CA GLU A 7 5.47 12.90 16.65
C GLU A 7 5.71 11.41 16.27
N ARG A 8 4.97 10.50 16.91
CA ARG A 8 5.02 9.06 16.63
C ARG A 8 3.65 8.47 16.28
N SER A 9 2.55 9.20 16.48
CA SER A 9 1.20 8.73 16.11
C SER A 9 0.74 9.13 14.70
N SER A 10 1.48 9.97 13.96
CA SER A 10 1.07 10.38 12.60
C SER A 10 1.46 9.42 11.46
N SER A 11 2.20 8.33 11.71
CA SER A 11 2.85 7.58 10.60
C SER A 11 2.40 6.13 10.39
N MET A 12 1.53 5.59 11.25
CA MET A 12 1.10 4.18 11.17
C MET A 12 -0.36 3.94 10.76
N GLU A 13 -1.17 5.00 10.62
CA GLU A 13 -2.52 4.83 10.09
C GLU A 13 -2.51 4.95 8.56
N LEU A 14 -3.14 3.98 7.90
CA LEU A 14 -3.44 4.06 6.47
C LEU A 14 -4.51 5.11 6.24
N THR A 15 -4.27 5.97 5.26
CA THR A 15 -5.25 6.91 4.72
C THR A 15 -6.41 6.17 4.07
N GLU A 16 -7.55 6.83 3.91
CA GLU A 16 -8.73 6.24 3.23
C GLU A 16 -8.37 5.77 1.82
N LEU A 17 -7.54 6.54 1.10
CA LEU A 17 -7.11 6.23 -0.26
C LEU A 17 -6.22 4.98 -0.33
N GLU A 18 -5.33 4.80 0.65
CA GLU A 18 -4.52 3.59 0.79
C GLU A 18 -5.37 2.36 1.11
N ARG A 19 -6.34 2.49 2.02
CA ARG A 19 -7.29 1.41 2.32
C ARG A 19 -8.15 1.06 1.11
N GLU A 20 -8.61 2.06 0.36
CA GLU A 20 -9.36 1.84 -0.89
C GLU A 20 -8.51 1.09 -1.92
N PHE A 21 -7.23 1.43 -2.04
CA PHE A 21 -6.30 0.72 -2.92
C PHE A 21 -6.15 -0.75 -2.51
N LEU A 22 -5.90 -1.02 -1.22
CA LEU A 22 -5.83 -2.40 -0.73
C LEU A 22 -7.14 -3.16 -0.97
N ARG A 23 -8.30 -2.51 -0.78
CA ARG A 23 -9.61 -3.11 -1.06
C ARG A 23 -9.82 -3.44 -2.53
N LYS A 24 -9.30 -2.63 -3.46
CA LYS A 24 -9.34 -2.95 -4.89
C LYS A 24 -8.45 -4.15 -5.22
N LEU A 25 -7.26 -4.19 -4.64
CA LEU A 25 -6.31 -5.31 -4.75
C LEU A 25 -6.79 -6.62 -4.11
N LEU A 26 -7.72 -6.56 -3.14
CA LEU A 26 -8.39 -7.75 -2.60
C LEU A 26 -9.25 -8.47 -3.66
N GLY A 27 -9.79 -7.74 -4.63
CA GLY A 27 -10.68 -8.29 -5.65
C GLY A 27 -9.93 -8.98 -6.78
N GLU A 28 -8.89 -8.34 -7.30
CA GLU A 28 -8.09 -8.85 -8.43
C GLU A 28 -6.66 -8.31 -8.35
N SER A 29 -5.67 -9.13 -8.74
CA SER A 29 -4.28 -8.70 -8.91
C SER A 29 -4.17 -7.70 -10.05
N TRP A 30 -3.49 -6.58 -9.80
CA TRP A 30 -3.43 -5.47 -10.75
C TRP A 30 -2.12 -5.50 -11.54
N VAL A 31 -2.20 -5.34 -12.86
CA VAL A 31 -1.05 -5.18 -13.75
C VAL A 31 -1.04 -3.76 -14.34
N SER A 32 0.12 -3.10 -14.28
CA SER A 32 0.44 -1.75 -14.80
C SER A 32 -0.19 -1.42 -16.18
N PRO A 33 -0.46 -0.12 -16.52
CA PRO A 33 -0.02 1.11 -15.85
C PRO A 33 -0.84 1.44 -14.60
N PRO A 34 -0.19 1.92 -13.52
CA PRO A 34 -0.92 2.33 -12.34
C PRO A 34 -1.78 3.55 -12.70
N MET A 35 -3.10 3.40 -12.60
CA MET A 35 -4.02 4.53 -12.54
C MET A 35 -3.87 5.33 -11.22
N PHE A 36 -2.97 4.89 -10.34
CA PHE A 36 -2.80 5.38 -8.98
C PHE A 36 -1.50 6.16 -8.82
N ASP A 37 -1.50 7.00 -7.79
CA ASP A 37 -0.32 7.74 -7.38
C ASP A 37 0.82 6.79 -6.99
N HIS A 38 1.97 6.96 -7.65
CA HIS A 38 3.15 6.14 -7.42
C HIS A 38 3.67 6.25 -5.98
N GLU A 39 3.45 7.37 -5.30
CA GLU A 39 3.88 7.57 -3.91
C GLU A 39 3.09 6.66 -2.94
N ILE A 40 1.79 6.48 -3.19
CA ILE A 40 0.92 5.61 -2.39
C ILE A 40 1.37 4.17 -2.52
N VAL A 41 1.61 3.74 -3.76
CA VAL A 41 2.04 2.37 -4.05
C VAL A 41 3.40 2.10 -3.43
N ALA A 42 4.36 3.04 -3.55
CA ALA A 42 5.67 2.92 -2.94
C ALA A 42 5.57 2.77 -1.41
N ARG A 43 4.75 3.60 -0.75
CA ARG A 43 4.54 3.50 0.71
C ARG A 43 3.93 2.15 1.12
N LEU A 44 2.92 1.66 0.40
CA LEU A 44 2.28 0.38 0.72
C LEU A 44 3.23 -0.82 0.53
N VAL A 45 4.15 -0.72 -0.42
CA VAL A 45 5.22 -1.70 -0.62
C VAL A 45 6.27 -1.61 0.48
N GLU A 46 6.69 -0.40 0.86
CA GLU A 46 7.60 -0.19 1.99
C GLU A 46 7.03 -0.70 3.32
N LEU A 47 5.70 -0.59 3.50
CA LEU A 47 4.98 -1.13 4.65
C LEU A 47 4.77 -2.65 4.59
N GLY A 48 5.16 -3.31 3.48
CA GLY A 48 4.98 -4.76 3.29
C GLY A 48 3.52 -5.20 3.13
N LEU A 49 2.62 -4.26 2.80
CA LEU A 49 1.20 -4.52 2.58
C LEU A 49 0.92 -4.98 1.14
N VAL A 50 1.82 -4.62 0.23
CA VAL A 50 1.76 -4.93 -1.20
C VAL A 50 3.12 -5.42 -1.65
N GLU A 51 3.13 -6.47 -2.47
CA GLU A 51 4.31 -6.96 -3.17
C GLU A 51 4.26 -6.51 -4.63
N THR A 52 5.43 -6.26 -5.20
CA THR A 52 5.59 -5.94 -6.63
C THR A 52 6.43 -7.01 -7.31
N GLU A 53 5.93 -7.49 -8.43
CA GLU A 53 6.61 -8.50 -9.24
C GLU A 53 6.76 -7.99 -10.68
N PRO A 54 7.99 -7.82 -11.18
CA PRO A 54 8.19 -7.44 -12.58
C PRO A 54 7.86 -8.63 -13.48
N LEU A 55 6.96 -8.41 -14.44
CA LEU A 55 6.53 -9.42 -15.39
C LEU A 55 7.46 -9.47 -16.62
N PRO A 56 7.57 -10.63 -17.30
CA PRO A 56 8.32 -10.74 -18.55
C PRO A 56 7.85 -9.82 -19.68
N SER A 57 6.61 -9.31 -19.60
CA SER A 57 6.07 -8.31 -20.52
C SER A 57 6.68 -6.91 -20.36
N GLY A 58 7.40 -6.67 -19.25
CA GLY A 58 7.88 -5.34 -18.84
C GLY A 58 6.92 -4.60 -17.91
N ASP A 59 5.77 -5.18 -17.60
CA ASP A 59 4.80 -4.63 -16.65
C ASP A 59 5.18 -4.95 -15.20
N ILE A 60 4.54 -4.26 -14.26
CA ILE A 60 4.63 -4.58 -12.83
C ILE A 60 3.27 -5.14 -12.40
N GLU A 61 3.29 -6.34 -11.82
CA GLU A 61 2.16 -6.90 -11.10
C GLU A 61 2.22 -6.47 -9.64
N TYR A 62 1.09 -6.03 -9.11
CA TYR A 62 0.89 -5.70 -7.71
C TYR A 62 0.03 -6.78 -7.05
N ARG A 63 0.49 -7.30 -5.91
CA ARG A 63 -0.21 -8.35 -5.17
C ARG A 63 -0.35 -7.96 -3.70
N ILE A 64 -1.54 -8.14 -3.13
CA ILE A 64 -1.76 -7.85 -1.70
C ILE A 64 -1.20 -8.97 -0.82
N THR A 65 -0.48 -8.59 0.22
CA THR A 65 0.06 -9.52 1.23
C THR A 65 -0.98 -9.86 2.29
N ASP A 66 -0.72 -10.86 3.13
CA ASP A 66 -1.60 -11.14 4.29
C ASP A 66 -1.73 -9.93 5.23
N ALA A 67 -0.65 -9.17 5.42
CA ALA A 67 -0.68 -7.94 6.20
C ALA A 67 -1.56 -6.87 5.54
N GLY A 68 -1.45 -6.70 4.21
CA GLY A 68 -2.32 -5.80 3.44
C GLY A 68 -3.79 -6.20 3.55
N ARG A 69 -4.10 -7.50 3.49
CA ARG A 69 -5.47 -8.00 3.67
C ARG A 69 -6.03 -7.65 5.04
N ALA A 70 -5.25 -7.88 6.10
CA ALA A 70 -5.65 -7.54 7.46
C ALA A 70 -5.86 -6.03 7.66
N ALA A 71 -5.05 -5.20 6.99
CA ALA A 71 -5.15 -3.75 7.06
C ALA A 71 -6.30 -3.15 6.23
N ALA A 72 -6.88 -3.93 5.30
CA ALA A 72 -8.01 -3.54 4.47
C ALA A 72 -9.39 -3.87 5.09
N ALA A 73 -9.40 -4.75 6.09
CA ALA A 73 -10.58 -5.19 6.84
C ALA A 73 -11.09 -4.10 7.81
#